data_AF-A0A538TL82-F1
#
_entry.id   AF-A0A538TL82-F1
#
_cell.length_a   1.000
_cell.length_b   1.000
_cell.length_c   1.000
_cell.angle_alpha   90.00
_cell.angle_beta   90.00
_cell.angle_gamma   90.00
#
_symmetry.space_group_name_H-M   'P 1'
#
loop_
_entity.id
_entity.type
_entity.pdbx_description
1 polymer ?
#
loop_
_entity_poly.entity_id
_entity_poly.type
_entity_poly.pdbx_seq_one_letter_code
_entity_poly.pdbx_strand_id
1 'polypeptide(L)'
;MPVKAAKVTIRRKTGTSKASPAKSAGALRPARKSAPQKAAGASRGRASKTTTVATRGTARKDGGGATRSLVIVESPTKSRTLTKFLGRGFSVLASNGHIMDLPKSELGVDLENSFEPKYVPIRGKTQAVSRIKTAARTADRIFLAPDPDREGEAIAWHLRSVLKGVRRPIQRLTFNEITQRAVQQALTQPRELDMNLVNAQQARRVLDRLVGYKVSPFVWRTVRYGLSAGRVQSVALRLICEREDAIRAFVAEEYWTLEVDYETV
;
A
#
# COMPACT_ATOMS: atom_id res chain seq x y z
N MET A 1 -4.01 62.69 24.33
CA MET A 1 -4.84 61.77 23.52
C MET A 1 -5.63 60.90 24.49
N PRO A 2 -6.96 61.07 24.63
CA PRO A 2 -7.74 60.29 25.59
C PRO A 2 -7.99 58.87 25.04
N VAL A 3 -7.52 57.85 25.76
CA VAL A 3 -7.79 56.44 25.46
C VAL A 3 -9.18 56.11 26.03
N LYS A 4 -10.11 55.60 25.22
CA LYS A 4 -11.41 55.10 25.70
C LYS A 4 -11.22 53.80 26.50
N ALA A 5 -12.11 53.59 27.47
CA ALA A 5 -12.06 52.59 28.54
C ALA A 5 -11.38 51.26 28.16
N ALA A 6 -10.31 50.92 28.88
CA ALA A 6 -9.61 49.65 28.73
C ALA A 6 -10.28 48.56 29.60
N LYS A 7 -10.63 47.43 29.01
CA LYS A 7 -11.14 46.27 29.75
C LYS A 7 -9.97 45.35 30.09
N VAL A 8 -9.64 45.23 31.38
CA VAL A 8 -8.56 44.36 31.86
C VAL A 8 -9.15 43.03 32.31
N THR A 9 -8.67 41.93 31.74
CA THR A 9 -9.02 40.57 32.15
C THR A 9 -7.78 39.87 32.71
N ILE A 10 -7.81 39.49 33.99
CA ILE A 10 -6.75 38.71 34.62
C ILE A 10 -7.19 37.25 34.65
N ARG A 11 -6.40 36.36 34.05
CA ARG A 11 -6.65 34.90 34.08
C ARG A 11 -5.48 34.19 34.73
N ARG A 12 -5.78 33.44 35.79
CA ARG A 12 -4.85 32.48 36.39
C ARG A 12 -4.79 31.26 35.49
N LYS A 13 -3.60 30.89 35.02
CA LYS A 13 -3.40 29.64 34.27
C LYS A 13 -2.54 28.72 35.12
N THR A 14 -3.19 27.74 35.73
CA THR A 14 -2.47 26.58 36.24
C THR A 14 -2.17 25.67 35.04
N GLY A 15 -0.89 25.43 34.76
CA GLY A 15 -0.52 24.38 33.80
C GLY A 15 -1.16 23.07 34.24
N THR A 16 -1.97 22.45 33.39
CA THR A 16 -2.79 21.29 33.75
C THR A 16 -1.91 20.09 34.08
N SER A 17 -1.54 19.90 35.34
CA SER A 17 -1.07 18.62 35.88
C SER A 17 -2.22 17.97 36.65
N LYS A 18 -2.94 17.06 36.00
CA LYS A 18 -3.70 16.02 36.69
C LYS A 18 -3.03 14.69 36.38
N ALA A 19 -1.98 14.37 37.15
CA ALA A 19 -1.57 12.99 37.34
C ALA A 19 -2.59 12.34 38.29
N SER A 20 -3.43 11.45 37.77
CA SER A 20 -4.25 10.55 38.60
C SER A 20 -3.38 9.36 39.05
N PRO A 21 -3.50 8.89 40.31
CA PRO A 21 -2.83 7.68 40.74
C PRO A 21 -3.55 6.46 40.16
N ALA A 22 -2.85 5.65 39.38
CA ALA A 22 -3.37 4.36 38.92
C ALA A 22 -3.43 3.39 40.11
N LYS A 23 -4.64 3.14 40.63
CA LYS A 23 -4.92 2.03 41.55
C LYS A 23 -4.88 0.70 40.79
N SER A 24 -4.20 -0.26 41.40
CA SER A 24 -4.13 -1.66 41.01
C SER A 24 -5.43 -2.44 41.29
N ALA A 25 -5.53 -3.60 40.62
CA ALA A 25 -6.41 -4.75 40.85
C ALA A 25 -7.74 -4.81 40.07
N GLY A 26 -7.74 -5.63 39.02
CA GLY A 26 -8.92 -6.15 38.35
C GLY A 26 -8.56 -7.43 37.60
N ALA A 27 -8.84 -8.58 38.21
CA ALA A 27 -8.59 -9.91 37.66
C ALA A 27 -9.33 -10.13 36.33
N LEU A 28 -8.60 -10.49 35.26
CA LEU A 28 -9.21 -10.96 34.02
C LEU A 28 -9.53 -12.46 34.12
N ARG A 29 -10.83 -12.77 34.10
CA ARG A 29 -11.37 -14.11 33.84
C ARG A 29 -10.98 -14.57 32.42
N PRO A 30 -10.73 -15.87 32.18
CA PRO A 30 -10.32 -16.34 30.86
C PRO A 30 -11.51 -16.33 29.89
N ALA A 31 -11.27 -15.79 28.69
CA ALA A 31 -12.20 -15.87 27.58
C ALA A 31 -12.38 -17.32 27.13
N ARG A 32 -13.62 -17.81 27.21
CA ARG A 32 -14.04 -19.14 26.77
C ARG A 32 -14.00 -19.19 25.23
N LYS A 33 -13.29 -20.18 24.69
CA LYS A 33 -13.33 -20.54 23.26
C LYS A 33 -14.73 -21.01 22.89
N SER A 34 -15.32 -20.47 21.82
CA SER A 34 -16.44 -21.11 21.11
C SER A 34 -16.00 -21.46 19.69
N ALA A 35 -16.06 -22.76 19.40
CA ALA A 35 -15.89 -23.35 18.08
C ALA A 35 -17.20 -23.22 17.27
N PRO A 36 -17.16 -23.30 15.93
CA PRO A 36 -18.36 -23.26 15.11
C PRO A 36 -19.01 -24.65 15.03
N GLN A 37 -20.30 -24.75 15.38
CA GLN A 37 -21.12 -25.92 15.09
C GLN A 37 -21.90 -25.71 13.77
N LYS A 38 -21.78 -26.71 12.90
CA LYS A 38 -22.71 -26.99 11.80
C LYS A 38 -24.07 -27.40 12.37
N ALA A 39 -25.15 -26.95 11.75
CA ALA A 39 -26.38 -27.75 11.65
C ALA A 39 -27.15 -27.38 10.39
N ALA A 40 -27.50 -28.42 9.62
CA ALA A 40 -28.42 -28.40 8.50
C ALA A 40 -29.87 -28.25 9.00
N GLY A 41 -30.75 -27.71 8.18
CA GLY A 41 -32.18 -27.69 8.47
C GLY A 41 -32.95 -26.93 7.39
N ALA A 42 -33.65 -27.69 6.55
CA ALA A 42 -34.46 -27.22 5.45
C ALA A 42 -35.71 -26.45 5.90
N SER A 43 -36.16 -25.48 5.10
CA SER A 43 -37.60 -25.20 4.99
C SER A 43 -37.93 -24.70 3.58
N ARG A 44 -39.09 -25.18 3.12
CA ARG A 44 -39.63 -25.11 1.77
C ARG A 44 -40.38 -23.79 1.56
N GLY A 45 -40.28 -23.28 0.33
CA GLY A 45 -41.40 -22.79 -0.46
C GLY A 45 -41.84 -21.33 -0.26
N ARG A 46 -41.65 -20.50 -1.29
CA ARG A 46 -42.79 -20.01 -2.09
C ARG A 46 -42.30 -19.46 -3.44
N ALA A 47 -42.99 -19.88 -4.50
CA ALA A 47 -42.78 -19.43 -5.86
C ALA A 47 -43.25 -17.99 -6.07
N SER A 48 -42.53 -17.24 -6.90
CA SER A 48 -43.10 -16.19 -7.73
C SER A 48 -42.45 -16.24 -9.10
N LYS A 49 -43.27 -16.59 -10.10
CA LYS A 49 -42.97 -16.53 -11.53
C LYS A 49 -43.02 -15.07 -11.96
N THR A 50 -41.99 -14.55 -12.64
CA THR A 50 -42.18 -13.52 -13.68
C THR A 50 -41.00 -13.53 -14.66
N THR A 51 -41.27 -14.12 -15.82
CA THR A 51 -40.96 -13.64 -17.18
C THR A 51 -39.51 -13.31 -17.55
N THR A 52 -38.94 -14.29 -18.25
CA THR A 52 -37.93 -14.18 -19.32
C THR A 52 -38.15 -12.98 -20.26
N VAL A 53 -37.13 -12.13 -20.40
CA VAL A 53 -36.84 -11.42 -21.65
C VAL A 53 -35.39 -11.70 -22.03
N ALA A 54 -35.22 -12.59 -23.01
CA ALA A 54 -33.97 -12.84 -23.67
C ALA A 54 -33.61 -11.63 -24.54
N THR A 55 -32.62 -10.84 -24.13
CA THR A 55 -31.93 -9.93 -25.05
C THR A 55 -30.74 -10.69 -25.65
N ARG A 56 -30.98 -11.27 -26.82
CA ARG A 56 -29.93 -11.69 -27.76
C ARG A 56 -29.17 -10.44 -28.19
N GLY A 57 -28.15 -10.07 -27.41
CA GLY A 57 -27.10 -9.15 -27.84
C GLY A 57 -26.19 -9.87 -28.82
N THR A 58 -26.45 -9.67 -30.10
CA THR A 58 -25.64 -10.14 -31.22
C THR A 58 -24.17 -9.76 -31.00
N ALA A 59 -23.33 -10.79 -30.85
CA ALA A 59 -21.89 -10.65 -30.95
C ALA A 59 -21.55 -10.16 -32.37
N ARG A 60 -21.39 -8.85 -32.53
CA ARG A 60 -20.76 -8.28 -33.72
C ARG A 60 -19.29 -8.71 -33.71
N LYS A 61 -19.01 -9.76 -34.48
CA LYS A 61 -17.69 -10.06 -35.04
C LYS A 61 -17.37 -8.93 -36.03
N ASP A 62 -16.77 -7.85 -35.53
CA ASP A 62 -16.04 -6.94 -36.39
C ASP A 62 -14.64 -7.53 -36.58
N GLY A 63 -14.43 -8.09 -37.77
CA GLY A 63 -13.13 -8.50 -38.27
C GLY A 63 -12.24 -7.27 -38.46
N GLY A 64 -11.01 -7.39 -37.99
CA GLY A 64 -9.97 -6.38 -38.09
C GLY A 64 -8.87 -6.76 -37.11
N GLY A 65 -7.90 -7.54 -37.59
CA GLY A 65 -6.70 -7.93 -36.84
C GLY A 65 -5.80 -6.72 -36.58
N ALA A 66 -6.27 -5.79 -35.77
CA ALA A 66 -5.47 -4.67 -35.29
C ALA A 66 -4.53 -5.20 -34.21
N THR A 67 -3.24 -5.10 -34.50
CA THR A 67 -2.13 -5.33 -33.59
C THR A 67 -2.41 -4.71 -32.23
N ARG A 68 -2.58 -5.53 -31.19
CA ARG A 68 -3.06 -5.08 -29.88
C ARG A 68 -1.91 -5.01 -28.91
N SER A 69 -1.55 -3.80 -28.49
CA SER A 69 -0.50 -3.60 -27.48
C SER A 69 -1.03 -3.91 -26.08
N LEU A 70 -0.23 -4.56 -25.25
CA LEU A 70 -0.58 -4.86 -23.87
C LEU A 70 0.01 -3.80 -22.94
N VAL A 71 -0.79 -3.19 -22.07
CA VAL A 71 -0.33 -2.30 -20.99
C VAL A 71 -0.61 -2.97 -19.67
N ILE A 72 0.41 -3.09 -18.82
CA ILE A 72 0.30 -3.71 -17.50
C ILE A 72 0.50 -2.64 -16.44
N VAL A 73 -0.50 -2.42 -15.60
CA VAL A 73 -0.48 -1.46 -14.49
C VAL A 73 -0.54 -2.18 -13.14
N GLU A 74 -0.28 -1.44 -12.07
CA GLU A 74 -0.33 -2.01 -10.72
C GLU A 74 -1.77 -2.28 -10.24
N SER A 75 -2.68 -1.32 -10.40
CA SER A 75 -4.01 -1.35 -9.76
C SER A 75 -5.17 -1.41 -10.76
N PRO A 76 -6.31 -2.04 -10.39
CA PRO A 76 -7.52 -2.08 -11.23
C PRO A 76 -8.09 -0.71 -11.57
N THR A 77 -7.96 0.26 -10.65
CA THR A 77 -8.46 1.62 -10.87
C THR A 77 -7.70 2.28 -12.02
N LYS A 78 -6.36 2.17 -12.05
CA LYS A 78 -5.55 2.67 -13.17
C LYS A 78 -5.90 1.94 -14.47
N SER A 79 -6.13 0.62 -14.43
CA SER A 79 -6.43 -0.13 -15.64
C SER A 79 -7.74 0.37 -16.29
N ARG A 80 -8.77 0.64 -15.47
CA ARG A 80 -10.04 1.21 -15.94
C ARG A 80 -9.86 2.61 -16.54
N THR A 81 -9.07 3.47 -15.90
CA THR A 81 -8.82 4.82 -16.40
C THR A 81 -8.01 4.81 -17.70
N LEU A 82 -6.91 4.06 -17.76
CA LEU A 82 -6.07 3.96 -18.97
C LEU A 82 -6.83 3.31 -20.14
N THR A 83 -7.73 2.36 -19.87
CA THR A 83 -8.58 1.77 -20.93
C THR A 83 -9.42 2.84 -21.64
N LYS A 84 -9.91 3.85 -20.90
CA LYS A 84 -10.68 4.96 -21.48
C LYS A 84 -9.83 5.84 -22.38
N PHE A 85 -8.57 6.07 -22.04
CA PHE A 85 -7.68 6.97 -22.79
C PHE A 85 -7.02 6.32 -24.00
N LEU A 86 -6.74 5.02 -23.94
CA LEU A 86 -5.98 4.29 -24.97
C LEU A 86 -6.87 3.66 -26.06
N GLY A 87 -8.15 3.42 -25.79
CA GLY A 87 -9.10 2.93 -26.78
C GLY A 87 -8.85 1.49 -27.25
N ARG A 88 -9.34 1.15 -28.46
CA ARG A 88 -9.45 -0.25 -28.95
C ARG A 88 -8.10 -0.90 -29.34
N GLY A 89 -7.04 -0.12 -29.56
CA GLY A 89 -5.72 -0.62 -29.93
C GLY A 89 -4.91 -1.22 -28.77
N PHE A 90 -5.37 -1.05 -27.53
CA PHE A 90 -4.68 -1.49 -26.34
C PHE A 90 -5.52 -2.49 -25.53
N SER A 91 -4.83 -3.38 -24.83
CA SER A 91 -5.38 -4.23 -23.77
C SER A 91 -4.70 -3.84 -22.47
N VAL A 92 -5.47 -3.38 -21.48
CA VAL A 92 -4.92 -2.90 -20.20
C VAL A 92 -5.25 -3.89 -19.09
N LEU A 93 -4.22 -4.47 -18.46
CA LEU A 93 -4.35 -5.43 -17.37
C LEU A 93 -3.71 -4.89 -16.09
N ALA A 94 -4.22 -5.31 -14.93
CA ALA A 94 -3.65 -4.98 -13.63
C ALA A 94 -2.95 -6.19 -13.00
N SER A 95 -1.77 -5.98 -12.39
CA SER A 95 -1.05 -6.99 -11.61
C SER A 95 -1.59 -7.16 -10.18
N ASN A 96 -2.42 -6.20 -9.72
CA ASN A 96 -2.91 -6.06 -8.36
C ASN A 96 -1.77 -5.89 -7.35
N GLY A 97 -0.80 -5.02 -7.63
CA GLY A 97 0.40 -4.81 -6.80
C GLY A 97 1.55 -5.75 -7.15
N HIS A 98 2.43 -5.98 -6.17
CA HIS A 98 3.57 -6.91 -6.25
C HIS A 98 3.15 -8.34 -6.60
N ILE A 99 3.79 -8.98 -7.59
CA ILE A 99 3.47 -10.37 -7.98
C ILE A 99 4.44 -11.41 -7.40
N MET A 100 5.61 -10.94 -6.95
CA MET A 100 6.64 -11.72 -6.30
C MET A 100 7.05 -11.02 -5.01
N ASP A 101 7.49 -11.81 -4.04
CA ASP A 101 8.05 -11.33 -2.78
C ASP A 101 9.04 -12.38 -2.25
N LEU A 102 9.79 -12.02 -1.22
CA LEU A 102 10.61 -12.94 -0.47
C LEU A 102 9.73 -14.00 0.24
N PRO A 103 10.19 -15.25 0.41
CA PRO A 103 9.51 -16.30 1.17
C PRO A 103 9.01 -15.80 2.52
N LYS A 104 7.83 -16.30 2.93
CA LYS A 104 7.21 -15.88 4.21
C LYS A 104 7.90 -16.48 5.43
N SER A 105 8.37 -17.71 5.33
CA SER A 105 8.86 -18.51 6.46
C SER A 105 10.38 -18.73 6.47
N GLU A 106 11.10 -18.15 5.51
CA GLU A 106 12.54 -18.26 5.37
C GLU A 106 13.13 -16.86 5.17
N LEU A 107 14.39 -16.66 5.54
CA LEU A 107 15.07 -15.36 5.37
C LEU A 107 14.98 -14.88 3.91
N GLY A 108 15.16 -15.78 2.95
CA GLY A 108 15.02 -15.49 1.52
C GLY A 108 16.09 -14.54 0.97
N VAL A 109 17.17 -14.31 1.71
CA VAL A 109 18.32 -13.50 1.32
C VAL A 109 19.57 -14.34 1.57
N ASP A 110 20.38 -14.51 0.53
CA ASP A 110 21.66 -15.20 0.62
C ASP A 110 22.74 -14.25 1.16
N LEU A 111 23.22 -14.50 2.37
CA LEU A 111 24.21 -13.63 3.03
C LEU A 111 25.64 -13.82 2.51
N GLU A 112 25.93 -14.98 1.91
CA GLU A 112 27.27 -15.32 1.43
C GLU A 112 27.45 -14.86 -0.02
N ASN A 113 26.36 -14.88 -0.81
CA ASN A 113 26.38 -14.47 -2.22
C ASN A 113 25.80 -13.07 -2.42
N SER A 114 26.48 -12.05 -1.89
CA SER A 114 26.17 -10.63 -2.15
C SER A 114 24.72 -10.20 -1.85
N PHE A 115 24.09 -10.76 -0.82
CA PHE A 115 22.71 -10.46 -0.43
C PHE A 115 21.66 -10.81 -1.50
N GLU A 116 21.90 -11.82 -2.33
CA GLU A 116 20.99 -12.19 -3.41
C GLU A 116 19.59 -12.57 -2.87
N PRO A 117 18.52 -11.86 -3.27
CA PRO A 117 17.17 -12.15 -2.81
C PRO A 117 16.52 -13.29 -3.62
N LYS A 118 16.02 -14.31 -2.91
CA LYS A 118 15.18 -15.37 -3.49
C LYS A 118 13.74 -14.88 -3.58
N TYR A 119 13.29 -14.51 -4.76
CA TYR A 119 11.89 -14.15 -4.99
C TYR A 119 11.01 -15.36 -5.32
N VAL A 120 9.82 -15.40 -4.70
CA VAL A 120 8.79 -16.41 -4.97
C VAL A 120 7.47 -15.74 -5.36
N PRO A 121 6.65 -16.37 -6.23
CA PRO A 121 5.33 -15.86 -6.55
C PRO A 121 4.45 -15.73 -5.29
N ILE A 122 3.74 -14.61 -5.17
CA ILE A 122 2.80 -14.40 -4.06
C ILE A 122 1.57 -15.30 -4.24
N ARG A 123 1.25 -16.08 -3.19
CA ARG A 123 0.02 -16.91 -3.15
C ARG A 123 -1.21 -16.05 -3.40
N GLY A 124 -2.11 -16.52 -4.27
CA GLY A 124 -3.34 -15.80 -4.65
C GLY A 124 -3.21 -14.91 -5.89
N LYS A 125 -2.00 -14.65 -6.41
CA LYS A 125 -1.80 -13.86 -7.64
C LYS A 125 -1.61 -14.69 -8.92
N THR A 126 -1.71 -16.01 -8.82
CA THR A 126 -1.53 -16.95 -9.94
C THR A 126 -2.47 -16.65 -11.11
N GLN A 127 -3.74 -16.29 -10.83
CA GLN A 127 -4.71 -15.98 -11.88
C GLN A 127 -4.35 -14.70 -12.65
N ALA A 128 -3.95 -13.64 -11.94
CA ALA A 128 -3.53 -12.39 -12.56
C ALA A 128 -2.28 -12.60 -13.43
N VAL A 129 -1.27 -13.32 -12.89
CA VAL A 129 -0.05 -13.68 -13.62
C VAL A 129 -0.36 -14.51 -14.87
N SER A 130 -1.25 -15.49 -14.77
CA SER A 130 -1.67 -16.32 -15.91
C SER A 130 -2.33 -15.48 -17.01
N ARG A 131 -3.27 -14.61 -16.65
CA ARG A 131 -3.92 -13.68 -17.61
C ARG A 131 -2.92 -12.77 -18.31
N ILE A 132 -1.97 -12.22 -17.56
CA ILE A 132 -0.89 -11.38 -18.09
C ILE A 132 -0.01 -12.16 -19.08
N LYS A 133 0.41 -13.38 -18.72
CA LYS A 133 1.22 -14.25 -19.61
C LYS A 133 0.48 -14.59 -20.90
N THR A 134 -0.79 -14.93 -20.82
CA THR A 134 -1.60 -15.26 -22.00
C THR A 134 -1.74 -14.05 -22.93
N ALA A 135 -2.10 -12.88 -22.39
CA ALA A 135 -2.22 -11.66 -23.18
C ALA A 135 -0.88 -11.20 -23.77
N ALA A 136 0.23 -11.41 -23.04
CA ALA A 136 1.57 -11.06 -23.51
C ALA A 136 2.03 -11.88 -24.72
N ARG A 137 1.59 -13.14 -24.84
CA ARG A 137 1.92 -13.99 -26.00
C ARG A 137 1.26 -13.51 -27.30
N THR A 138 0.04 -12.98 -27.18
CA THR A 138 -0.77 -12.53 -28.32
C THR A 138 -0.54 -11.06 -28.67
N ALA A 139 0.06 -10.26 -27.78
CA ALA A 139 0.32 -8.84 -28.01
C ALA A 139 1.55 -8.62 -28.89
N ASP A 140 1.55 -7.54 -29.66
CA ASP A 140 2.70 -7.16 -30.49
C ASP A 140 3.78 -6.43 -29.70
N ARG A 141 3.35 -5.57 -28.76
CA ARG A 141 4.20 -4.81 -27.84
C ARG A 141 3.63 -4.86 -26.43
N ILE A 142 4.52 -4.82 -25.43
CA ILE A 142 4.16 -4.86 -24.03
C ILE A 142 4.73 -3.61 -23.34
N PHE A 143 3.88 -2.87 -22.66
CA PHE A 143 4.21 -1.70 -21.88
C PHE A 143 3.99 -1.97 -20.39
N LEU A 144 5.03 -1.76 -19.59
CA LEU A 144 4.99 -1.83 -18.14
C LEU A 144 4.73 -0.41 -17.61
N ALA A 145 3.52 -0.17 -17.11
CA ALA A 145 3.06 1.10 -16.58
C ALA A 145 2.75 1.11 -15.05
N PRO A 146 3.56 0.49 -14.17
CA PRO A 146 3.52 0.84 -12.75
C PRO A 146 3.92 2.30 -12.47
N ASP A 147 3.75 2.74 -11.23
CA ASP A 147 4.06 4.11 -10.82
C ASP A 147 5.52 4.51 -11.05
N PRO A 148 5.81 5.80 -11.30
CA PRO A 148 7.15 6.30 -11.61
C PRO A 148 8.02 6.45 -10.35
N ASP A 149 8.00 5.45 -9.46
CA ASP A 149 8.83 5.39 -8.26
C ASP A 149 9.61 4.07 -8.18
N ARG A 150 10.42 3.90 -7.13
CA ARG A 150 11.23 2.68 -6.94
C ARG A 150 10.37 1.42 -6.75
N GLU A 151 9.18 1.53 -6.15
CA GLU A 151 8.28 0.39 -5.94
C GLU A 151 7.69 -0.07 -7.27
N GLY A 152 7.20 0.87 -8.08
CA GLY A 152 6.72 0.62 -9.42
C GLY A 152 7.80 0.06 -10.34
N GLU A 153 9.04 0.53 -10.21
CA GLU A 153 10.16 -0.03 -10.98
C GLU A 153 10.47 -1.49 -10.59
N ALA A 154 10.45 -1.82 -9.29
CA ALA A 154 10.59 -3.20 -8.83
C ALA A 154 9.44 -4.10 -9.31
N ILE A 155 8.20 -3.59 -9.31
CA ILE A 155 7.03 -4.32 -9.86
C ILE A 155 7.22 -4.56 -11.36
N ALA A 156 7.68 -3.56 -12.11
CA ALA A 156 7.96 -3.69 -13.54
C ALA A 156 9.07 -4.72 -13.80
N TRP A 157 10.13 -4.71 -13.00
CA TRP A 157 11.20 -5.71 -13.06
C TRP A 157 10.69 -7.13 -12.79
N HIS A 158 9.88 -7.32 -11.74
CA HIS A 158 9.23 -8.60 -11.46
C HIS A 158 8.31 -9.07 -12.59
N LEU A 159 7.52 -8.16 -13.18
CA LEU A 159 6.69 -8.47 -14.34
C LEU A 159 7.54 -8.93 -15.53
N ARG A 160 8.65 -8.25 -15.82
CA ARG A 160 9.58 -8.64 -16.88
C ARG A 160 10.16 -10.04 -16.64
N SER A 161 10.55 -10.35 -15.41
CA SER A 161 11.05 -11.67 -15.02
C SER A 161 10.01 -12.77 -15.19
N VAL A 162 8.74 -12.50 -14.87
CA VAL A 162 7.63 -13.45 -15.07
C VAL A 162 7.29 -13.65 -16.55
N LEU A 163 7.52 -12.62 -17.38
CA LEU A 163 7.35 -12.65 -18.82
C LEU A 163 8.58 -13.17 -19.58
N LYS A 164 9.62 -13.64 -18.88
CA LYS A 164 10.80 -14.26 -19.49
C LYS A 164 10.37 -15.39 -20.43
N GLY A 165 10.78 -15.31 -21.70
CA GLY A 165 10.39 -16.25 -22.75
C GLY A 165 9.31 -15.73 -23.72
N VAL A 166 8.66 -14.60 -23.42
CA VAL A 166 7.82 -13.91 -24.39
C VAL A 166 8.72 -13.14 -25.36
N ARG A 167 8.70 -13.52 -26.65
CA ARG A 167 9.51 -12.91 -27.72
C ARG A 167 8.85 -11.63 -28.27
N ARG A 168 8.41 -10.73 -27.40
CA ARG A 168 7.79 -9.44 -27.76
C ARG A 168 8.57 -8.29 -27.12
N PRO A 169 8.65 -7.11 -27.75
CA PRO A 169 9.26 -5.94 -27.12
C PRO A 169 8.53 -5.58 -25.83
N ILE A 170 9.28 -5.55 -24.72
CA ILE A 170 8.79 -5.12 -23.39
C ILE A 170 9.48 -3.81 -23.05
N GLN A 171 8.71 -2.76 -22.82
CA GLN A 171 9.24 -1.44 -22.49
C GLN A 171 8.54 -0.84 -21.27
N ARG A 172 9.22 0.09 -20.61
CA ARG A 172 8.72 0.80 -19.44
C ARG A 172 8.05 2.12 -19.86
N LEU A 173 6.85 2.35 -19.34
CA LEU A 173 6.03 3.53 -19.59
C LEU A 173 5.82 4.32 -18.29
N THR A 174 6.35 5.53 -18.19
CA THR A 174 6.22 6.39 -17.00
C THR A 174 5.46 7.67 -17.30
N PHE A 175 4.59 8.06 -16.37
CA PHE A 175 3.88 9.33 -16.38
C PHE A 175 3.59 9.72 -14.93
N ASN A 176 3.71 11.01 -14.61
CA ASN A 176 3.49 11.53 -13.25
C ASN A 176 2.02 11.86 -12.98
N GLU A 177 1.22 11.96 -14.04
CA GLU A 177 -0.21 12.25 -13.97
C GLU A 177 -1.00 11.33 -14.89
N ILE A 178 -2.26 11.05 -14.51
CA ILE A 178 -3.15 10.15 -15.25
C ILE A 178 -4.10 10.99 -16.11
N THR A 179 -3.54 11.71 -17.09
CA THR A 179 -4.28 12.49 -18.09
C THR A 179 -4.14 11.85 -19.47
N GLN A 180 -5.11 12.06 -20.37
CA GLN A 180 -5.04 11.52 -21.73
C GLN A 180 -3.78 12.00 -22.46
N ARG A 181 -3.44 13.28 -22.31
CA ARG A 181 -2.25 13.90 -22.92
C ARG A 181 -0.96 13.25 -22.39
N ALA A 182 -0.80 13.13 -21.08
CA ALA A 182 0.41 12.55 -20.49
C ALA A 182 0.60 11.08 -20.88
N VAL A 183 -0.48 10.30 -20.91
CA VAL A 183 -0.42 8.88 -21.31
C VAL A 183 -0.05 8.73 -22.79
N GLN A 184 -0.63 9.56 -23.67
CA GLN A 184 -0.29 9.54 -25.09
C GLN A 184 1.16 9.98 -25.35
N GLN A 185 1.64 10.99 -24.64
CA GLN A 185 3.04 11.43 -24.71
C GLN A 185 4.00 10.35 -24.20
N ALA A 186 3.66 9.67 -23.10
CA ALA A 186 4.49 8.59 -22.59
C ALA A 186 4.67 7.46 -23.62
N LEU A 187 3.64 7.17 -24.43
CA LEU A 187 3.70 6.12 -25.46
C LEU A 187 4.69 6.43 -26.59
N THR A 188 5.04 7.69 -26.83
CA THR A 188 6.03 8.07 -27.84
C THR A 188 7.46 7.98 -27.31
N GLN A 189 7.65 7.95 -25.99
CA GLN A 189 8.96 7.91 -25.32
C GLN A 189 9.06 6.76 -24.30
N PRO A 190 8.84 5.50 -24.69
CA PRO A 190 9.06 4.37 -23.80
C PRO A 190 10.55 4.21 -23.52
N ARG A 191 10.89 3.84 -22.28
CA ARG A 191 12.28 3.63 -21.83
C ARG A 191 12.53 2.17 -21.43
N GLU A 192 13.79 1.83 -21.21
CA GLU A 192 14.16 0.60 -20.52
C GLU A 192 13.94 0.73 -19.01
N LEU A 193 14.00 -0.41 -18.30
CA LEU A 193 13.95 -0.43 -16.84
C LEU A 193 15.20 0.26 -16.25
N ASP A 194 14.98 1.04 -15.21
CA ASP A 194 16.04 1.65 -14.43
C ASP A 194 16.48 0.67 -13.33
N MET A 195 17.62 0.02 -13.56
CA MET A 195 18.15 -0.95 -12.59
C MET A 195 18.63 -0.30 -11.30
N ASN A 196 18.96 0.99 -11.26
CA ASN A 196 19.33 1.67 -10.02
C ASN A 196 18.11 1.82 -9.09
N LEU A 197 16.95 2.17 -9.65
CA LEU A 197 15.69 2.23 -8.90
C LEU A 197 15.26 0.84 -8.40
N VAL A 198 15.41 -0.20 -9.23
CA VAL A 198 15.18 -1.59 -8.83
C VAL A 198 16.10 -1.96 -7.67
N ASN A 199 17.42 -1.78 -7.84
CA ASN A 199 18.42 -2.13 -6.82
C ASN A 199 18.19 -1.36 -5.51
N ALA A 200 17.78 -0.09 -5.58
CA ALA A 200 17.43 0.71 -4.39
C ALA A 200 16.22 0.12 -3.64
N GLN A 201 15.20 -0.37 -4.36
CA GLN A 201 14.05 -1.04 -3.75
C GLN A 201 14.46 -2.39 -3.15
N GLN A 202 15.27 -3.18 -3.86
CA GLN A 202 15.77 -4.47 -3.39
C GLN A 202 16.62 -4.31 -2.13
N ALA A 203 17.56 -3.35 -2.12
CA ALA A 203 18.39 -3.04 -0.95
C ALA A 203 17.53 -2.69 0.27
N ARG A 204 16.51 -1.85 0.10
CA ARG A 204 15.54 -1.55 1.17
C ARG A 204 14.82 -2.82 1.63
N ARG A 205 14.33 -3.66 0.71
CA ARG A 205 13.58 -4.88 1.03
C ARG A 205 14.44 -5.88 1.79
N VAL A 206 15.70 -6.05 1.39
CA VAL A 206 16.71 -6.88 2.06
C VAL A 206 17.00 -6.33 3.45
N LEU A 207 17.27 -5.02 3.58
CA LEU A 207 17.56 -4.41 4.87
C LEU A 207 16.42 -4.61 5.88
N ASP A 208 15.19 -4.34 5.46
CA ASP A 208 14.01 -4.52 6.32
C ASP A 208 13.80 -6.01 6.68
N ARG A 209 14.12 -6.93 5.76
CA ARG A 209 14.10 -8.38 6.00
C ARG A 209 15.13 -8.80 7.05
N LEU A 210 16.37 -8.33 6.96
CA LEU A 210 17.44 -8.65 7.90
C LEU A 210 17.11 -8.16 9.31
N VAL A 211 16.65 -6.92 9.44
CA VAL A 211 16.25 -6.35 10.74
C VAL A 211 15.09 -7.14 11.33
N GLY A 212 14.05 -7.42 10.53
CA GLY A 212 12.90 -8.18 10.99
C GLY A 212 13.29 -9.58 11.49
N TYR A 213 14.08 -10.32 10.73
CA TYR A 213 14.47 -11.70 11.07
C TYR A 213 15.48 -11.79 12.21
N LYS A 214 16.46 -10.87 12.28
CA LYS A 214 17.49 -10.91 13.34
C LYS A 214 17.01 -10.31 14.66
N VAL A 215 16.20 -9.25 14.62
CA VAL A 215 15.82 -8.50 15.83
C VAL A 215 14.51 -8.99 16.45
N SER A 216 13.52 -9.43 15.66
CA SER A 216 12.23 -9.86 16.23
C SER A 216 12.33 -11.03 17.22
N PRO A 217 13.15 -12.09 16.98
CA PRO A 217 13.32 -13.18 17.96
C PRO A 217 13.92 -12.72 19.30
N PHE A 218 14.71 -11.65 19.28
CA PHE A 218 15.20 -11.03 20.52
C PHE A 218 14.06 -10.32 21.26
N VAL A 219 13.28 -9.49 20.57
CA VAL A 219 12.12 -8.78 21.14
C VAL A 219 11.06 -9.75 21.69
N TRP A 220 10.87 -10.91 21.06
CA TRP A 220 9.96 -11.94 21.56
C TRP A 220 10.37 -12.50 22.91
N ARG A 221 11.67 -12.71 23.12
CA ARG A 221 12.22 -13.26 24.36
C ARG A 221 12.23 -12.22 25.49
N THR A 222 12.43 -10.94 25.16
CA THR A 222 12.60 -9.89 26.18
C THR A 222 11.32 -9.12 26.51
N VAL A 223 10.39 -8.97 25.56
CA VAL A 223 9.19 -8.13 25.73
C VAL A 223 7.92 -8.97 25.65
N ARG A 224 7.58 -9.47 24.46
CA ARG A 224 6.37 -10.27 24.23
C ARG A 224 6.44 -11.04 22.92
N TYR A 225 6.05 -12.30 22.96
CA TYR A 225 5.94 -13.13 21.75
C TYR A 225 4.99 -12.51 20.71
N GLY A 226 5.40 -12.53 19.45
CA GLY A 226 4.62 -12.01 18.32
C GLY A 226 4.81 -10.53 18.00
N LEU A 227 5.66 -9.80 18.74
CA LEU A 227 6.02 -8.42 18.40
C LEU A 227 7.02 -8.36 17.24
N SER A 228 6.81 -7.47 16.28
CA SER A 228 7.77 -7.27 15.18
C SER A 228 8.75 -6.16 15.51
N ALA A 229 10.03 -6.38 15.19
CA ALA A 229 11.02 -5.31 15.13
C ALA A 229 11.09 -4.75 13.70
N GLY A 230 11.11 -3.42 13.56
CA GLY A 230 11.14 -2.76 12.27
C GLY A 230 12.01 -1.52 12.32
N ARG A 231 12.99 -1.42 11.40
CA ARG A 231 13.97 -0.33 11.37
C ARG A 231 13.35 1.06 11.48
N VAL A 232 12.26 1.32 10.73
CA VAL A 232 11.55 2.62 10.75
C VAL A 232 10.51 2.68 11.87
N GLN A 233 9.78 1.57 12.11
CA GLN A 233 8.71 1.52 13.11
C GLN A 233 9.24 1.76 14.53
N SER A 234 10.40 1.19 14.87
CA SER A 234 11.02 1.33 16.18
C SER A 234 11.45 2.78 16.46
N VAL A 235 11.96 3.50 15.46
CA VAL A 235 12.33 4.91 15.60
C VAL A 235 11.08 5.78 15.75
N ALA A 236 10.04 5.54 14.97
CA ALA A 236 8.78 6.27 15.09
C ALA A 236 8.13 6.08 16.48
N LEU A 237 8.14 4.85 16.99
CA LEU A 237 7.66 4.55 18.34
C LEU A 237 8.50 5.27 19.40
N ARG A 238 9.82 5.26 19.26
CA ARG A 238 10.73 5.97 20.17
C ARG A 238 10.40 7.45 20.29
N LEU A 239 10.15 8.15 19.17
CA LEU A 239 9.79 9.58 19.20
C LEU A 239 8.50 9.84 20.00
N ILE A 240 7.53 8.93 19.94
CA ILE A 240 6.29 9.03 20.72
C ILE A 240 6.59 8.81 22.20
N CYS A 241 7.38 7.79 22.55
CA CYS A 241 7.79 7.52 23.92
C CYS A 241 8.56 8.70 24.53
N GLU A 242 9.54 9.25 23.81
CA GLU A 242 10.33 10.40 24.27
C GLU A 242 9.45 11.64 24.52
N ARG A 243 8.44 11.87 23.67
CA ARG A 243 7.47 12.95 23.89
C ARG A 243 6.62 12.70 25.14
N GLU A 244 6.15 11.48 25.32
CA GLU A 244 5.35 11.09 26.48
C GLU A 244 6.17 11.22 27.78
N ASP A 245 7.44 10.82 27.76
CA ASP A 245 8.35 10.97 28.90
C ASP A 245 8.58 12.46 29.22
N ALA A 246 8.76 13.31 28.21
CA ALA A 246 8.86 14.77 28.40
C ALA A 246 7.58 15.38 29.02
N ILE A 247 6.40 14.89 28.62
CA ILE A 247 5.12 15.33 29.21
C ILE A 247 5.01 14.88 30.68
N ARG A 248 5.45 13.65 31.00
CA ARG A 248 5.43 13.12 32.37
C ARG A 248 6.42 13.82 33.29
N ALA A 249 7.56 14.23 32.74
CA ALA A 249 8.59 14.97 33.47
C ALA A 249 8.29 16.48 33.58
N PHE A 250 7.26 16.97 32.89
CA PHE A 250 6.90 18.38 32.93
C PHE A 250 6.38 18.80 34.31
N VAL A 251 7.13 19.69 34.97
CA VAL A 251 6.70 20.35 36.21
C VAL A 251 5.98 21.64 35.85
N ALA A 252 4.68 21.69 36.07
CA ALA A 252 3.87 22.85 35.75
C ALA A 252 4.16 24.01 36.71
N GLU A 253 4.53 25.17 36.15
CA GLU A 253 4.68 26.41 36.90
C GLU A 253 3.42 27.27 36.76
N GLU A 254 2.98 27.84 37.88
CA GLU A 254 1.82 28.72 37.91
C GLU A 254 2.20 30.13 37.44
N TYR A 255 1.37 30.71 36.57
CA TYR A 255 1.53 32.09 36.12
C TYR A 255 0.18 32.78 35.87
N TRP A 256 0.23 34.10 35.80
CA TRP A 256 -0.92 34.96 35.52
C TRP A 256 -0.72 35.67 34.18
N THR A 257 -1.75 35.66 33.34
CA THR A 257 -1.79 36.48 32.12
C THR A 257 -2.72 37.66 32.34
N LEU A 258 -2.22 38.87 32.05
CA LEU A 258 -3.00 40.09 32.02
C LEU A 258 -3.29 40.42 30.55
N GLU A 259 -4.56 40.38 30.18
CA GLU A 259 -5.03 40.77 28.85
C GLU A 259 -5.75 42.12 28.97
N VAL A 260 -5.44 43.06 28.07
CA VAL A 260 -6.03 44.40 28.05
C VAL A 260 -6.59 44.66 26.67
N ASP A 261 -7.90 44.84 26.58
CA ASP A 261 -8.57 45.33 25.38
C ASP A 261 -8.62 46.86 25.45
N TYR A 262 -8.07 47.55 24.46
CA TYR A 262 -8.15 49.00 24.34
C TYR A 262 -8.43 49.43 22.89
N GLU A 263 -9.12 50.55 22.73
CA GLU A 263 -9.38 51.16 21.41
C GLU A 263 -8.34 52.24 21.13
N THR A 264 -7.63 52.16 20.00
CA THR A 264 -6.85 53.26 19.45
C THR A 264 -7.75 54.18 18.63
N VAL A 265 -7.73 55.48 18.94
CA VAL A 265 -8.42 56.54 18.20
C VAL A 265 -7.66 56.89 16.93
#